data_AF-A0A530GQ62-F1
#
_entry.id   AF-A0A530GQ62-F1
#
_cell.length_a   1.000
_cell.length_b   1.000
_cell.length_c   1.000
_cell.angle_alpha   90.00
_cell.angle_beta   90.00
_cell.angle_gamma   90.00
#
_symmetry.space_group_name_H-M   'P 1'
#
loop_
_entity.id
_entity.type
_entity.pdbx_description
1 polymer ?
#
loop_
_entity_poly.entity_id
_entity_poly.type
_entity_poly.pdbx_seq_one_letter_code
_entity_poly.pdbx_strand_id
1 'polypeptide(L)'
;DRIAPHRVFSGNRPSLTILYRKLDPRTLGRIIALYEHRVFVEGTLFNINSFDQWGVELGKELATGLLPVVEGKETAANRDASTAGLVGHIHHLRGSE
;
A
#
# COMPACT_ATOMS: atom_id res chain seq x y z
N ASP A 1 -15.18 -17.42 37.74
CA ASP A 1 -13.79 -17.80 37.40
C ASP A 1 -13.49 -18.02 35.91
N ARG A 2 -14.39 -18.62 35.09
CA ARG A 2 -14.13 -18.88 33.65
C ARG A 2 -13.83 -17.65 32.77
N ILE A 3 -14.22 -16.44 33.18
CA ILE A 3 -14.07 -15.21 32.39
C ILE A 3 -12.73 -14.49 32.67
N ALA A 4 -12.10 -14.73 33.82
CA ALA A 4 -10.92 -13.99 34.25
C ALA A 4 -9.72 -14.11 33.29
N PRO A 5 -9.40 -15.29 32.70
CA PRO A 5 -8.27 -15.41 31.78
C PRO A 5 -8.42 -14.58 30.49
N HIS A 6 -9.64 -14.32 30.03
CA HIS A 6 -9.92 -13.55 28.80
C HIS A 6 -9.80 -12.03 28.98
N ARG A 7 -9.63 -11.55 30.22
CA ARG A 7 -9.49 -10.11 30.55
C ARG A 7 -8.07 -9.74 31.00
N VAL A 8 -7.10 -10.63 30.76
CA VAL A 8 -5.70 -10.38 31.09
C VAL A 8 -5.07 -9.54 29.98
N PHE A 9 -4.41 -8.46 30.37
CA PHE A 9 -3.61 -7.63 29.48
C PHE A 9 -2.14 -7.83 29.83
N SER A 10 -1.35 -8.27 28.85
CA SER A 10 0.10 -8.50 29.02
C SER A 10 0.90 -7.24 29.35
N GLY A 11 0.35 -6.06 29.06
CA GLY A 11 1.11 -4.81 29.10
C GLY A 11 2.31 -4.85 28.14
N ASN A 12 3.38 -4.12 28.51
CA ASN A 12 4.65 -4.02 27.77
C ASN A 12 4.51 -3.61 26.29
N ARG A 13 3.57 -2.70 26.02
CA ARG A 13 3.35 -2.11 24.70
C ARG A 13 3.93 -0.68 24.73
N PRO A 14 5.10 -0.43 24.14
CA PRO A 14 5.68 0.91 24.14
C PRO A 14 4.78 1.86 23.34
N SER A 15 4.66 3.10 23.82
CA SER A 15 3.91 4.15 23.13
C SER A 15 4.66 5.48 23.22
N LEU A 16 4.38 6.36 22.26
CA LEU A 16 4.80 7.75 22.28
C LEU A 16 3.55 8.61 22.11
N THR A 17 3.44 9.70 22.87
CA THR A 17 2.32 10.64 22.77
C THR A 17 2.88 12.03 22.49
N ILE A 18 2.41 12.67 21.41
CA ILE A 18 2.78 14.04 21.04
C ILE A 18 1.58 14.94 21.30
N LEU A 19 1.70 15.84 22.28
CA LEU A 19 0.65 16.78 22.64
C LEU A 19 0.94 18.18 22.06
N TYR A 20 -0.11 18.84 21.59
CA TYR A 20 -0.06 20.22 21.07
C TYR A 20 -1.35 20.96 21.45
N ARG A 21 -1.32 22.30 21.49
CA ARG A 21 -2.44 23.11 22.01
C ARG A 21 -3.65 23.16 21.07
N LYS A 22 -3.42 23.38 19.79
CA LYS A 22 -4.43 23.46 18.73
C LYS A 22 -3.82 23.01 17.42
N LEU A 23 -4.60 22.31 16.60
CA LEU A 23 -4.21 22.03 15.23
C LEU A 23 -4.48 23.27 14.36
N ASP A 24 -3.57 24.24 14.43
CA ASP A 24 -3.53 25.37 13.51
C ASP A 24 -2.60 25.07 12.31
N PRO A 25 -2.61 25.89 11.23
CA PRO A 25 -1.78 25.62 10.04
C PRO A 25 -0.29 25.46 10.34
N ARG A 26 0.23 26.23 11.30
CA ARG A 26 1.63 26.14 11.74
C ARG A 26 1.92 24.81 12.44
N THR A 27 1.03 24.38 13.32
CA THR A 27 1.18 23.13 14.07
C THR A 27 1.05 21.93 13.15
N LEU A 28 0.11 21.96 12.21
CA LEU A 28 -0.02 20.93 11.18
C LEU A 28 1.27 20.81 10.35
N GLY A 29 1.79 21.92 9.84
CA GLY A 29 3.05 21.93 9.08
C GLY A 29 4.22 21.35 9.87
N ARG A 30 4.33 21.69 11.17
CA ARG A 30 5.35 21.11 12.06
C ARG A 30 5.20 19.59 12.23
N ILE A 31 3.97 19.09 12.35
CA ILE A 31 3.73 17.65 12.50
C ILE A 31 4.11 16.92 11.20
N ILE A 32 3.77 17.46 10.03
CA ILE A 32 4.16 16.87 8.75
C ILE A 32 5.70 16.83 8.63
N ALA A 33 6.37 17.96 8.85
CA ALA A 33 7.83 18.06 8.78
C ALA A 33 8.53 17.13 9.79
N LEU A 34 7.96 16.94 10.99
CA LEU A 34 8.45 15.97 11.96
C LEU A 34 8.48 14.55 11.37
N TYR A 35 7.40 14.13 10.70
CA TYR A 35 7.33 12.80 10.11
C TYR A 35 8.18 12.67 8.84
N GLU A 36 8.27 13.71 8.01
CA GLU A 36 9.19 13.73 6.86
C GLU A 36 10.63 13.49 7.31
N HIS A 37 11.07 14.20 8.35
CA HIS A 37 12.43 14.02 8.88
C HIS A 37 12.62 12.71 9.62
N ARG A 38 11.60 12.16 10.29
CA ARG A 38 11.70 10.83 10.91
C ARG A 38 11.90 9.75 9.85
N VAL A 39 11.18 9.82 8.73
CA VAL A 39 11.30 8.89 7.60
C VAL A 39 12.69 9.02 6.96
N PHE A 40 13.18 10.25 6.80
CA PHE A 40 14.53 10.50 6.31
C PHE A 40 15.62 9.90 7.22
N VAL A 41 15.50 10.07 8.54
CA VAL A 41 16.45 9.49 9.50
C VAL A 41 16.44 7.97 9.41
N GLU A 42 15.26 7.35 9.35
CA GLU A 42 15.13 5.89 9.19
C GLU A 42 15.76 5.41 7.87
N GLY A 43 15.49 6.09 6.74
CA GLY A 43 16.11 5.75 5.46
C GLY A 43 17.62 5.88 5.45
N THR A 44 18.16 6.91 6.10
CA THR A 44 19.61 7.09 6.27
C THR A 44 20.21 5.95 7.10
N LEU A 45 19.55 5.55 8.20
CA LEU A 45 19.98 4.41 9.04
C LEU A 45 19.94 3.09 8.27
N PHE A 46 18.95 2.89 7.41
CA PHE A 46 18.84 1.72 6.55
C PHE A 46 19.75 1.75 5.31
N ASN A 47 20.46 2.86 5.07
CA ASN A 47 21.29 3.06 3.88
C ASN A 47 20.52 2.83 2.57
N ILE A 48 19.30 3.36 2.50
CA ILE A 48 18.44 3.35 1.31
C ILE A 48 18.12 4.77 0.86
N ASN A 49 17.70 4.92 -0.39
CA ASN A 49 17.24 6.21 -0.90
C ASN A 49 15.78 6.46 -0.51
N SER A 50 15.52 7.41 0.38
CA SER A 50 14.15 7.80 0.79
C SER A 50 13.36 8.56 -0.28
N PHE A 51 13.98 8.90 -1.40
CA PHE A 51 13.43 9.84 -2.38
C PHE A 51 13.18 9.22 -3.77
N ASP A 52 13.42 7.92 -3.96
CA ASP A 52 13.03 7.23 -5.17
C ASP A 52 11.83 6.30 -4.97
N GLN A 53 11.26 5.85 -6.08
CA GLN A 53 10.09 4.97 -6.09
C GLN A 53 10.08 3.99 -7.27
N TRP A 54 11.23 3.39 -7.60
CA TRP A 54 11.35 2.49 -8.77
C TRP A 54 10.36 1.32 -8.76
N GLY A 55 9.96 0.84 -7.58
CA GLY A 55 9.03 -0.27 -7.41
C GLY A 55 7.63 -0.05 -8.02
N VAL A 56 7.27 1.16 -8.42
CA VAL A 56 5.96 1.44 -9.05
C VAL A 56 5.94 1.15 -10.55
N GLU A 57 7.10 1.03 -11.19
CA GLU A 57 7.20 1.06 -12.66
C GLU A 57 6.68 -0.23 -13.30
N LEU A 58 7.03 -1.40 -12.75
CA LEU A 58 6.59 -2.68 -13.31
C LEU A 58 5.06 -2.81 -13.31
N GLY A 59 4.39 -2.33 -12.26
CA GLY A 59 2.93 -2.35 -12.19
C GLY A 59 2.28 -1.47 -13.26
N LYS A 60 2.84 -0.28 -13.51
CA LYS A 60 2.37 0.64 -14.57
C LYS A 60 2.57 0.05 -15.96
N GLU A 61 3.73 -0.58 -16.20
CA GLU A 61 4.05 -1.24 -17.47
C GLU A 61 3.08 -2.40 -17.75
N LEU A 62 2.91 -3.29 -16.77
CA LEU A 62 2.01 -4.43 -16.87
C LEU A 62 0.55 -3.98 -17.07
N ALA A 63 0.09 -2.98 -16.31
CA ALA A 63 -1.28 -2.45 -16.44
C ALA A 63 -1.52 -1.85 -17.83
N THR A 64 -0.57 -1.07 -18.35
CA THR A 64 -0.66 -0.47 -19.69
C THR A 64 -0.75 -1.55 -20.76
N GLY A 65 0.07 -2.61 -20.65
CA GLY A 65 0.05 -3.75 -21.57
C GLY A 65 -1.13 -4.71 -21.39
N LEU A 66 -1.83 -4.68 -20.25
CA LEU A 66 -3.02 -5.51 -19.99
C LEU A 66 -4.32 -4.80 -20.34
N LEU A 67 -4.34 -3.47 -20.40
CA LEU A 67 -5.52 -2.71 -20.78
C LEU A 67 -6.17 -3.18 -22.11
N PRO A 68 -5.45 -3.30 -23.25
CA PRO A 68 -6.07 -3.77 -24.50
C PRO A 68 -6.57 -5.23 -24.41
N VAL A 69 -5.91 -6.06 -23.61
CA VAL A 69 -6.30 -7.45 -23.37
C VAL A 69 -7.61 -7.51 -22.59
N VAL A 70 -7.76 -6.71 -21.53
CA VAL A 70 -8.99 -6.62 -20.73
C VAL A 70 -10.14 -5.99 -21.51
N GLU A 71 -9.85 -5.05 -22.42
CA GLU A 71 -10.83 -4.47 -23.35
C GLU A 71 -11.23 -5.40 -24.50
N GLY A 72 -10.59 -6.57 -24.64
CA GLY A 72 -10.87 -7.54 -25.70
C GLY A 72 -10.31 -7.16 -27.08
N LYS A 73 -9.41 -6.17 -27.14
CA LYS A 73 -8.72 -5.75 -28.38
C LYS A 73 -7.55 -6.67 -28.72
N GLU A 74 -6.98 -7.35 -27.72
CA GLU A 74 -5.87 -8.30 -27.85
C GLU A 74 -6.12 -9.57 -27.03
N THR A 75 -5.39 -10.65 -27.33
CA THR A 75 -5.49 -11.92 -26.59
C THR A 75 -4.46 -11.99 -25.46
N ALA A 76 -4.77 -12.76 -24.41
CA ALA A 76 -3.85 -13.00 -23.29
C ALA A 76 -2.80 -14.10 -23.56
N ALA A 77 -2.57 -14.49 -24.82
CA ALA A 77 -1.78 -15.68 -25.17
C ALA A 77 -0.32 -15.64 -24.70
N ASN A 78 0.25 -14.44 -24.56
CA ASN A 78 1.64 -14.23 -24.11
C ASN A 78 1.76 -13.94 -22.60
N ARG A 79 0.71 -14.21 -21.81
CA ARG A 79 0.71 -14.00 -20.36
C ARG A 79 0.77 -15.34 -19.62
N ASP A 80 1.14 -15.30 -18.35
CA ASP A 80 1.11 -16.48 -17.51
C ASP A 80 -0.33 -17.02 -17.36
N ALA A 81 -0.44 -18.30 -17.00
CA ALA A 81 -1.72 -19.01 -16.93
C ALA A 81 -2.71 -18.38 -15.93
N SER A 82 -2.22 -17.76 -14.86
CA SER A 82 -3.09 -17.10 -13.86
C SER A 82 -3.69 -15.83 -14.46
N THR A 83 -2.85 -14.96 -15.02
CA THR A 83 -3.30 -13.73 -15.69
C THR A 83 -4.27 -14.03 -16.84
N ALA A 84 -3.95 -15.00 -17.69
CA ALA A 84 -4.83 -15.40 -18.80
C ALA A 84 -6.17 -15.96 -18.31
N GLY A 85 -6.15 -16.80 -17.27
CA GLY A 85 -7.36 -17.36 -16.67
C GLY A 85 -8.27 -16.28 -16.07
N LEU A 86 -7.70 -15.30 -15.36
CA LEU A 86 -8.45 -14.20 -14.78
C LEU A 86 -9.07 -13.28 -15.84
N VAL A 87 -8.33 -12.96 -16.92
CA VAL A 87 -8.88 -12.19 -18.05
C VAL A 87 -10.06 -12.94 -18.68
N GLY A 88 -9.93 -14.25 -18.93
CA GLY A 88 -11.00 -15.06 -19.47
C GLY A 88 -12.24 -15.08 -18.57
N HIS A 89 -12.05 -15.17 -17.25
CA HIS A 89 -13.14 -15.10 -16.30
C HIS A 89 -13.82 -13.72 -16.30
N ILE A 90 -13.06 -12.63 -16.36
CA ILE A 90 -13.59 -11.26 -16.47
C ILE A 90 -14.42 -11.08 -17.75
N HIS A 91 -13.93 -11.57 -18.89
CA HIS A 91 -14.67 -11.51 -20.16
C HIS A 91 -15.97 -12.32 -20.10
N HIS A 92 -15.93 -13.52 -19.50
CA HIS A 92 -17.13 -14.33 -19.31
C HIS A 92 -18.21 -13.60 -18.49
N LEU A 93 -17.82 -13.00 -17.36
CA LEU A 93 -18.74 -12.24 -16.50
C LEU A 93 -19.29 -10.97 -17.16
N ARG A 94 -18.53 -10.34 -18.06
CA ARG A 94 -18.96 -9.14 -18.80
C ARG A 94 -19.83 -9.45 -20.02
N GLY A 95 -19.74 -10.66 -20.56
CA GLY A 95 -20.53 -11.13 -21.70
C GLY A 95 -21.76 -11.96 -21.31
N SER A 96 -22.03 -12.14 -20.02
CA SER A 96 -23.21 -12.84 -19.48
C SER A 96 -24.41 -11.92 -19.22
N GLU A 97 -24.51 -10.81 -19.94
CA GLU A 97 -25.74 -10.03 -20.17
C GLU A 97 -26.23 -10.26 -21.61
#